data_AF-A0A522MWD6-F1
#
_entry.id   AF-A0A522MWD6-F1
#
_cell.length_a   1.000
_cell.length_b   1.000
_cell.length_c   1.000
_cell.angle_alpha   90.00
_cell.angle_beta   90.00
_cell.angle_gamma   90.00
#
_symmetry.space_group_name_H-M   'P 1'
#
loop_
_entity.id
_entity.type
_entity.pdbx_description
1 polymer ?
#
loop_
_entity_poly.entity_id
_entity_poly.type
_entity_poly.pdbx_seq_one_letter_code
_entity_poly.pdbx_strand_id
1 'polypeptide(L)'
;VGLLDGADPRRWLAVGAVVGVGLENKDTLLVLGAGLAVGLILARRWDVLRSRWPWIGLAIAVLIWLPNLYWQATNDWPQITMAGHIAGNAADNRASFLPLLWLLAGPLLCPIVLAGLAWMLLSPKARTWRPIPIAALIVVIIIAATGGKAYYAVGTLPIFMAAGAVLLDRWLGRGHAWPKLAAFAVAAAVSGAFIAYLTLPILSLKAFAATSLPTTFTDTAEQVGWPQLVATVEGVVAGLPADERSRAVILTTNYGEAGALVLLGQGLPPVYSGHNSFWTWGPPPADRTVVVRVGDWSDMSGSSLFDGCRIVATIDNGAGVPNQEQGQPVSVCSGISRPWSTLWPILRHID
;
A
#
# COMPACT_ATOMS: atom_id res chain seq x y z
N VAL A 1 21.73 6.18 13.11
CA VAL A 1 23.21 6.03 12.98
C VAL A 1 23.94 6.37 14.27
N GLY A 2 23.79 7.57 14.84
CA GLY A 2 24.50 7.97 16.07
C GLY A 2 24.27 7.10 17.31
N LEU A 3 23.06 6.54 17.50
CA LEU A 3 22.74 5.66 18.65
C LEU A 3 23.63 4.41 18.76
N LEU A 4 24.11 3.90 17.63
CA LEU A 4 25.03 2.76 17.62
C LEU A 4 26.48 3.20 17.78
N ASP A 5 26.78 4.48 17.56
CA ASP A 5 28.11 5.09 17.48
C ASP A 5 28.34 6.11 18.60
N GLY A 6 27.93 5.77 19.83
CA GLY A 6 28.25 6.55 21.03
C GLY A 6 27.38 7.79 21.30
N ALA A 7 26.29 8.02 20.55
CA ALA A 7 25.36 9.09 20.90
C ALA A 7 24.60 8.79 22.21
N ASP A 8 24.01 9.83 22.81
CA ASP A 8 23.21 9.72 24.04
C ASP A 8 22.19 8.56 23.95
N PRO A 9 22.32 7.52 24.80
CA PRO A 9 21.40 6.40 24.85
C PRO A 9 19.94 6.79 25.08
N ARG A 10 19.65 7.96 25.68
CA ARG A 10 18.28 8.47 25.87
C ARG A 10 17.53 8.67 24.57
N ARG A 11 18.23 8.76 23.42
CA ARG A 11 17.59 8.83 22.10
C ARG A 11 16.79 7.57 21.75
N TRP A 12 16.99 6.45 22.43
CA TRP A 12 16.13 5.27 22.31
C TRP A 12 14.67 5.53 22.72
N LEU A 13 14.41 6.52 23.56
CA LEU A 13 13.03 6.92 23.90
C LEU A 13 12.31 7.48 22.68
N ALA A 14 12.99 8.34 21.90
CA ALA A 14 12.44 8.88 20.66
C ALA A 14 12.28 7.79 19.59
N VAL A 15 13.22 6.84 19.51
CA VAL A 15 13.07 5.66 18.63
C VAL A 15 11.83 4.86 19.03
N GLY A 16 11.64 4.61 20.32
CA GLY A 16 10.45 3.94 20.85
C GLY A 16 9.15 4.66 20.48
N ALA A 17 9.10 5.99 20.66
CA ALA A 17 7.95 6.79 20.29
C ALA A 17 7.64 6.73 18.79
N VAL A 18 8.65 6.89 17.93
CA VAL A 18 8.49 6.82 16.47
C VAL A 18 8.07 5.42 16.02
N VAL A 19 8.63 4.36 16.60
CA VAL A 19 8.23 2.98 16.30
C VAL A 19 6.81 2.71 16.78
N GLY A 20 6.42 3.15 17.98
CA GLY A 20 5.06 3.01 18.49
C GLY A 20 4.02 3.69 17.60
N VAL A 21 4.24 4.97 17.25
CA VAL A 21 3.37 5.69 16.30
C VAL A 21 3.39 5.03 14.93
N GLY A 22 4.54 4.52 14.50
CA GLY A 22 4.65 3.78 13.25
C GLY A 22 3.85 2.47 13.25
N LEU A 23 3.79 1.77 14.38
CA LEU A 23 3.04 0.52 14.56
C LEU A 23 1.52 0.74 14.62
N GLU A 24 1.08 1.94 14.99
CA GLU A 24 -0.33 2.36 14.81
C GLU A 24 -0.72 2.51 13.32
N ASN A 25 0.26 2.57 12.42
CA ASN A 25 0.04 2.70 10.97
C ASN A 25 0.40 1.43 10.19
N LYS A 26 1.54 0.79 10.50
CA LYS A 26 2.08 -0.35 9.75
C LYS A 26 2.77 -1.39 10.64
N ASP A 27 2.23 -2.61 10.63
CA ASP A 27 2.78 -3.76 11.34
C ASP A 27 4.12 -4.27 10.75
N THR A 28 4.51 -3.83 9.56
CA THR A 28 5.81 -4.20 8.95
C THR A 28 7.02 -3.74 9.78
N LEU A 29 6.83 -2.78 10.69
CA LEU A 29 7.85 -2.39 11.66
C LEU A 29 8.17 -3.48 12.67
N LEU A 30 7.27 -4.44 12.92
CA LEU A 30 7.57 -5.62 13.74
C LEU A 30 8.68 -6.47 13.11
N VAL A 31 8.62 -6.64 11.78
CA VAL A 31 9.64 -7.36 11.01
C VAL A 31 10.98 -6.64 11.07
N LEU A 32 10.96 -5.31 10.94
CA LEU A 32 12.17 -4.49 11.09
C LEU A 32 12.76 -4.56 12.50
N GLY A 33 11.91 -4.48 13.53
CA GLY A 33 12.31 -4.58 14.94
C GLY A 33 12.91 -5.94 15.28
N ALA A 34 12.27 -7.03 14.84
CA ALA A 34 12.78 -8.39 14.98
C ALA A 34 14.11 -8.57 14.23
N GLY A 35 14.20 -8.07 12.99
CA GLY A 35 15.44 -8.07 12.21
C GLY A 35 16.56 -7.30 12.90
N LEU A 36 16.26 -6.16 13.53
CA LEU A 36 17.23 -5.39 14.30
C LEU A 36 17.70 -6.11 15.55
N ALA A 37 16.79 -6.78 16.28
CA ALA A 37 17.16 -7.61 17.43
C ALA A 37 18.12 -8.73 17.02
N VAL A 38 17.82 -9.46 15.94
CA VAL A 38 18.71 -10.49 15.37
C VAL A 38 20.04 -9.87 14.93
N GLY A 39 20.00 -8.72 14.26
CA GLY A 39 21.19 -7.99 13.83
C GLY A 39 22.10 -7.58 14.99
N LEU A 40 21.54 -7.14 16.12
CA LEU A 40 22.29 -6.78 17.33
C LEU A 40 22.97 -8.01 17.95
N ILE A 41 22.28 -9.16 17.99
CA ILE A 41 22.82 -10.43 18.49
C ILE A 41 23.96 -10.94 17.60
N LEU A 42 23.73 -11.03 16.28
CA LEU A 42 24.71 -11.51 15.32
C LEU A 42 25.95 -10.59 15.23
N ALA A 43 25.75 -9.28 15.36
CA ALA A 43 26.86 -8.32 15.43
C ALA A 43 27.49 -8.22 16.83
N ARG A 44 27.03 -9.02 17.81
CA ARG A 44 27.53 -9.08 19.18
C ARG A 44 27.54 -7.72 19.89
N ARG A 45 26.53 -6.87 19.63
CA ARG A 45 26.35 -5.54 20.22
C ARG A 45 25.77 -5.61 21.64
N TRP A 46 26.47 -6.31 22.53
CA TRP A 46 26.08 -6.49 23.93
C TRP A 46 26.07 -5.17 24.71
N ASP A 47 26.83 -4.18 24.27
CA ASP A 47 26.82 -2.82 24.80
C ASP A 47 25.43 -2.16 24.67
N VAL A 48 24.73 -2.43 23.57
CA VAL A 48 23.36 -1.97 23.36
C VAL A 48 22.38 -2.83 24.17
N LEU A 49 22.48 -4.15 24.07
CA LEU A 49 21.51 -5.07 24.70
C LEU A 49 21.53 -5.03 26.23
N ARG A 50 22.69 -4.74 26.86
CA ARG A 50 22.81 -4.58 28.31
C ARG A 50 22.38 -3.21 28.82
N SER A 51 22.24 -2.23 27.93
CA SER A 51 21.73 -0.91 28.29
C SER A 51 20.23 -0.98 28.56
N ARG A 52 19.74 -0.25 29.57
CA ARG A 52 18.30 -0.16 29.84
C ARG A 52 17.52 0.62 28.78
N TRP A 53 18.19 1.51 28.04
CA TRP A 53 17.50 2.48 27.17
C TRP A 53 16.77 1.89 25.97
N PRO A 54 17.30 0.89 25.22
CA PRO A 54 16.54 0.21 24.18
C PRO A 54 15.28 -0.48 24.72
N TRP A 55 15.34 -1.06 25.92
CA TRP A 55 14.20 -1.71 26.55
C TRP A 55 13.12 -0.73 27.01
N ILE A 56 13.53 0.44 27.53
CA ILE A 56 12.57 1.52 27.83
C ILE A 56 11.94 2.04 26.53
N GLY A 57 12.73 2.18 25.45
CA GLY A 57 12.21 2.51 24.13
C GLY A 57 11.20 1.48 23.61
N LEU A 58 11.48 0.19 23.76
CA LEU A 58 10.55 -0.89 23.42
C LEU A 58 9.26 -0.82 24.24
N ALA A 59 9.37 -0.59 25.55
CA ALA A 59 8.20 -0.42 26.41
C ALA A 59 7.33 0.76 25.96
N ILE A 60 7.95 1.90 25.62
CA ILE A 60 7.25 3.06 25.06
C ILE A 60 6.56 2.71 23.75
N ALA A 61 7.24 2.00 22.84
CA ALA A 61 6.66 1.59 21.56
C ALA A 61 5.42 0.71 21.77
N VAL A 62 5.50 -0.28 22.67
CA VAL A 62 4.39 -1.18 23.01
C VAL A 62 3.24 -0.42 23.66
N LEU A 63 3.51 0.51 24.58
CA LEU A 63 2.48 1.32 25.23
C LEU A 63 1.73 2.19 24.22
N ILE A 64 2.43 2.78 23.25
CA ILE A 64 1.80 3.57 22.19
C ILE A 64 1.02 2.69 21.23
N TRP A 65 1.51 1.48 20.92
CA TRP A 65 0.86 0.51 20.02
C TRP A 65 -0.30 -0.27 20.66
N LEU A 66 -0.46 -0.16 21.98
CA LEU A 66 -1.43 -0.94 22.75
C LEU A 66 -2.89 -0.72 22.30
N PRO A 67 -3.35 0.50 21.96
CA PRO A 67 -4.71 0.71 21.46
C PRO A 67 -4.99 -0.07 20.17
N ASN A 68 -4.07 -0.06 19.20
CA ASN A 68 -4.22 -0.84 17.98
C ASN A 68 -4.19 -2.35 18.24
N LEU A 69 -3.29 -2.84 19.11
CA LEU A 69 -3.26 -4.24 19.53
C LEU A 69 -4.59 -4.69 20.13
N TYR A 70 -5.15 -3.89 21.04
CA TYR A 70 -6.44 -4.16 21.65
C TYR A 70 -7.53 -4.20 20.58
N TRP A 71 -7.58 -3.20 19.70
CA TRP A 71 -8.56 -3.17 18.62
C TRP A 71 -8.45 -4.37 17.68
N GLN A 72 -7.24 -4.76 17.27
CA GLN A 72 -7.03 -5.95 16.44
C GLN A 72 -7.55 -7.22 17.13
N ALA A 73 -7.23 -7.40 18.42
CA ALA A 73 -7.67 -8.55 19.19
C ALA A 73 -9.20 -8.62 19.36
N THR A 74 -9.87 -7.47 19.49
CA THR A 74 -11.34 -7.40 19.59
C THR A 74 -12.06 -7.44 18.24
N ASN A 75 -11.33 -7.46 17.12
CA ASN A 75 -11.88 -7.46 15.76
C ASN A 75 -11.36 -8.63 14.91
N ASP A 76 -10.96 -9.73 15.55
CA ASP A 76 -10.53 -10.98 14.90
C ASP A 76 -9.27 -10.87 14.03
N TRP A 77 -8.34 -9.98 14.40
CA TRP A 77 -7.03 -9.80 13.74
C TRP A 77 -7.11 -9.54 12.22
N PRO A 78 -7.78 -8.45 11.78
CA PRO A 78 -8.00 -8.18 10.37
C PRO A 78 -6.70 -8.07 9.56
N GLN A 79 -5.60 -7.61 10.16
CA GLN A 79 -4.29 -7.57 9.49
C GLN A 79 -3.75 -8.97 9.14
N ILE A 80 -4.00 -9.99 9.97
CA ILE A 80 -3.59 -11.37 9.67
C ILE A 80 -4.42 -11.91 8.50
N THR A 81 -5.73 -11.67 8.52
CA THR A 81 -6.63 -12.07 7.44
C THR A 81 -6.24 -11.40 6.11
N MET A 82 -5.96 -10.10 6.13
CA MET A 82 -5.48 -9.36 4.95
C MET A 82 -4.12 -9.86 4.46
N ALA A 83 -3.17 -10.14 5.36
CA ALA A 83 -1.89 -10.72 5.00
C ALA A 83 -2.05 -12.10 4.31
N GLY A 84 -2.99 -12.92 4.79
CA GLY A 84 -3.35 -14.19 4.17
C GLY A 84 -3.90 -14.02 2.75
N HIS A 85 -4.79 -13.05 2.53
CA HIS A 85 -5.33 -12.74 1.20
C HIS A 85 -4.23 -12.25 0.23
N ILE A 86 -3.37 -11.35 0.67
CA ILE A 86 -2.22 -10.88 -0.13
C ILE A 86 -1.29 -12.04 -0.50
N ALA A 87 -1.10 -13.00 0.41
CA ALA A 87 -0.30 -14.19 0.14
C ALA A 87 -0.94 -15.13 -0.88
N GLY A 88 -2.25 -15.01 -1.16
CA GLY A 88 -2.90 -15.70 -2.29
C GLY A 88 -2.25 -15.36 -3.64
N ASN A 89 -1.78 -14.12 -3.80
CA ASN A 89 -1.06 -13.63 -4.99
C ASN A 89 0.46 -13.73 -4.83
N ALA A 90 0.96 -14.62 -3.97
CA ALA A 90 2.39 -14.70 -3.65
C ALA A 90 3.29 -14.97 -4.86
N ALA A 91 2.81 -15.69 -5.89
CA ALA A 91 3.59 -15.97 -7.09
C ALA A 91 3.93 -14.67 -7.85
N ASP A 92 2.94 -13.85 -8.14
CA ASP A 92 3.10 -12.58 -8.85
C ASP A 92 3.88 -11.56 -8.00
N ASN A 93 3.58 -11.51 -6.70
CA ASN A 93 4.32 -10.66 -5.76
C ASN A 93 5.80 -11.03 -5.70
N ARG A 94 6.15 -12.32 -5.70
CA ARG A 94 7.54 -12.81 -5.71
C ARG A 94 8.22 -12.55 -7.05
N ALA A 95 7.53 -12.79 -8.16
CA ALA A 95 8.07 -12.57 -9.50
C ALA A 95 8.43 -11.10 -9.74
N SER A 96 7.59 -10.18 -9.27
CA SER A 96 7.82 -8.74 -9.38
C SER A 96 8.73 -8.17 -8.28
N PHE A 97 9.05 -8.93 -7.23
CA PHE A 97 9.72 -8.43 -6.03
C PHE A 97 11.09 -7.78 -6.30
N LEU A 98 12.02 -8.53 -6.88
CA LEU A 98 13.36 -8.03 -7.20
C LEU A 98 13.36 -6.98 -8.32
N PRO A 99 12.61 -7.15 -9.43
CA PRO A 99 12.48 -6.10 -10.44
C PRO A 99 12.01 -4.76 -9.87
N LEU A 100 10.99 -4.77 -8.99
CA LEU A 100 10.49 -3.55 -8.36
C LEU A 100 11.48 -2.96 -7.35
N LEU A 101 12.18 -3.77 -6.56
CA LEU A 101 13.23 -3.23 -5.68
C LEU A 101 14.39 -2.63 -6.46
N TRP A 102 14.78 -3.22 -7.60
CA TRP A 102 15.78 -2.66 -8.50
C TRP A 102 15.31 -1.35 -9.13
N LEU A 103 14.07 -1.30 -9.61
CA LEU A 103 13.47 -0.09 -10.14
C LEU A 103 13.44 1.02 -9.09
N LEU A 104 12.97 0.72 -7.88
CA LEU A 104 12.85 1.70 -6.78
C LEU A 104 14.20 2.10 -6.19
N ALA A 105 15.25 1.29 -6.34
CA ALA A 105 16.62 1.65 -5.97
C ALA A 105 17.25 2.66 -6.95
N GLY A 106 16.63 2.90 -8.11
CA GLY A 106 17.25 3.55 -9.25
C GLY A 106 18.06 2.53 -10.05
N PRO A 107 17.58 2.10 -11.23
CA PRO A 107 18.21 1.06 -12.06
C PRO A 107 19.73 1.17 -12.20
N LEU A 108 20.21 2.37 -12.52
CA LEU A 108 21.64 2.66 -12.72
C LEU A 108 22.35 3.11 -11.43
N LEU A 109 21.60 3.37 -10.36
CA LEU A 109 22.11 3.70 -9.03
C LEU A 109 22.20 2.47 -8.11
N CYS A 110 21.60 1.35 -8.51
CA CYS A 110 21.65 0.09 -7.77
C CYS A 110 23.08 -0.33 -7.37
N PRO A 111 24.14 -0.16 -8.21
CA PRO A 111 25.51 -0.44 -7.77
C PRO A 111 25.97 0.38 -6.55
N ILE A 112 25.48 1.61 -6.39
CA ILE A 112 25.79 2.47 -5.22
C ILE A 112 25.10 1.91 -3.98
N VAL A 113 23.83 1.53 -4.10
CA VAL A 113 23.05 0.89 -3.02
C VAL A 113 23.74 -0.41 -2.57
N LEU A 114 24.09 -1.27 -3.51
CA LEU A 114 24.79 -2.53 -3.24
C LEU A 114 26.17 -2.31 -2.62
N ALA A 115 26.92 -1.30 -3.09
CA ALA A 115 28.20 -0.93 -2.49
C ALA A 115 28.04 -0.45 -1.04
N GLY A 116 27.00 0.34 -0.74
CA GLY A 116 26.66 0.76 0.62
C GLY A 116 26.31 -0.40 1.53
N LEU A 117 25.44 -1.31 1.06
CA LEU A 117 25.09 -2.55 1.75
C LEU A 117 26.33 -3.41 2.05
N ALA A 118 27.12 -3.70 1.01
CA ALA A 118 28.34 -4.49 1.12
C ALA A 118 29.36 -3.86 2.07
N TRP A 119 29.52 -2.54 2.03
CA TRP A 119 30.40 -1.81 2.93
C TRP A 119 29.96 -1.93 4.39
N MET A 120 28.66 -1.75 4.68
CA MET A 120 28.13 -1.87 6.04
C MET A 120 28.28 -3.28 6.61
N LEU A 121 28.15 -4.32 5.77
CA LEU A 121 28.31 -5.71 6.18
C LEU A 121 29.78 -6.11 6.36
N LEU A 122 30.61 -5.82 5.36
CA LEU A 122 31.93 -6.40 5.22
C LEU A 122 33.03 -5.52 5.84
N SER A 123 32.88 -4.19 5.83
CA SER A 123 33.95 -3.30 6.28
C SER A 123 34.16 -3.35 7.80
N PRO A 124 35.41 -3.48 8.28
CA PRO A 124 35.72 -3.33 9.71
C PRO A 124 35.35 -1.94 10.24
N LYS A 125 35.45 -0.90 9.41
CA LYS A 125 35.14 0.49 9.77
C LYS A 125 33.64 0.72 10.00
N ALA A 126 32.79 -0.14 9.46
CA ALA A 126 31.34 -0.07 9.60
C ALA A 126 30.80 -1.07 10.64
N ARG A 127 31.67 -1.74 11.41
CA ARG A 127 31.30 -2.80 12.34
C ARG A 127 30.19 -2.38 13.30
N THR A 128 30.24 -1.14 13.76
CA THR A 128 29.25 -0.49 14.61
C THR A 128 27.84 -0.49 14.00
N TRP A 129 27.71 -0.42 12.67
CA TRP A 129 26.43 -0.30 11.97
C TRP A 129 25.92 -1.61 11.36
N ARG A 130 26.66 -2.72 11.51
CA ARG A 130 26.29 -4.06 11.01
C ARG A 130 24.88 -4.57 11.38
N PRO A 131 24.28 -4.24 12.54
CA PRO A 131 22.90 -4.63 12.82
C PRO A 131 21.88 -4.14 11.77
N ILE A 132 22.12 -2.97 11.16
CA ILE A 132 21.20 -2.32 10.22
C ILE A 132 21.04 -3.11 8.90
N PRO A 133 22.12 -3.44 8.15
CA PRO A 133 21.98 -4.24 6.95
C PRO A 133 21.46 -5.64 7.22
N ILE A 134 21.78 -6.25 8.37
CA ILE A 134 21.22 -7.55 8.76
C ILE A 134 19.70 -7.44 8.92
N ALA A 135 19.21 -6.42 9.63
CA ALA A 135 17.78 -6.19 9.82
C ALA A 135 17.04 -6.01 8.49
N ALA A 136 17.60 -5.20 7.60
CA ALA A 136 17.03 -4.96 6.27
C ALA A 136 17.04 -6.22 5.39
N LEU A 137 18.09 -7.04 5.42
CA LEU A 137 18.11 -8.32 4.72
C LEU A 137 17.04 -9.27 5.27
N ILE A 138 16.85 -9.31 6.59
CA ILE A 138 15.77 -10.09 7.22
C ILE A 138 14.40 -9.60 6.75
N VAL A 139 14.17 -8.29 6.69
CA VAL A 139 12.94 -7.70 6.15
C VAL A 139 12.70 -8.12 4.69
N VAL A 140 13.72 -7.98 3.83
CA VAL A 140 13.66 -8.39 2.42
C VAL A 140 13.33 -9.88 2.29
N ILE A 141 14.01 -10.74 3.06
CA ILE A 141 13.82 -12.19 3.03
C ILE A 141 12.42 -12.56 3.50
N ILE A 142 11.96 -12.01 4.63
CA ILE A 142 10.64 -12.33 5.20
C ILE A 142 9.54 -11.90 4.23
N ILE A 143 9.57 -10.67 3.71
CA ILE A 143 8.52 -10.17 2.82
C ILE A 143 8.48 -10.99 1.52
N ALA A 144 9.64 -11.30 0.91
CA ALA A 144 9.70 -12.15 -0.27
C ALA A 144 9.17 -13.57 0.02
N ALA A 145 9.57 -14.17 1.15
CA ALA A 145 9.15 -15.50 1.55
C ALA A 145 7.65 -15.58 1.83
N THR A 146 7.05 -14.56 2.47
CA THR A 146 5.62 -14.52 2.77
C THR A 146 4.76 -14.04 1.59
N GLY A 147 5.36 -13.70 0.45
CA GLY A 147 4.62 -13.21 -0.72
C GLY A 147 4.06 -11.79 -0.56
N GLY A 148 4.70 -10.97 0.29
CA GLY A 148 4.34 -9.56 0.44
C GLY A 148 4.81 -8.70 -0.74
N LYS A 149 4.21 -7.52 -0.89
CA LYS A 149 4.52 -6.60 -2.00
C LYS A 149 5.91 -5.95 -1.81
N ALA A 150 6.63 -5.75 -2.93
CA ALA A 150 8.00 -5.23 -2.94
C ALA A 150 8.18 -3.91 -2.18
N TYR A 151 7.19 -3.02 -2.27
CA TYR A 151 7.23 -1.71 -1.62
C TYR A 151 7.24 -1.79 -0.08
N TYR A 152 6.88 -2.94 0.53
CA TYR A 152 7.03 -3.12 1.98
C TYR A 152 8.50 -3.11 2.43
N ALA A 153 9.45 -3.44 1.54
CA ALA A 153 10.89 -3.41 1.83
C ALA A 153 11.60 -2.13 1.36
N VAL A 154 10.92 -1.26 0.59
CA VAL A 154 11.55 -0.10 -0.07
C VAL A 154 12.19 0.88 0.92
N GLY A 155 11.65 0.99 2.13
CA GLY A 155 12.17 1.86 3.19
C GLY A 155 13.59 1.52 3.64
N THR A 156 14.11 0.34 3.28
CA THR A 156 15.50 -0.05 3.55
C THR A 156 16.51 0.54 2.56
N LEU A 157 16.10 0.84 1.32
CA LEU A 157 17.00 1.28 0.25
C LEU A 157 17.71 2.62 0.53
N PRO A 158 17.05 3.67 1.08
CA PRO A 158 17.69 4.95 1.33
C PRO A 158 18.89 4.86 2.29
N ILE A 159 18.87 3.92 3.24
CA ILE A 159 19.96 3.70 4.20
C ILE A 159 21.23 3.27 3.46
N PHE A 160 21.10 2.33 2.54
CA PHE A 160 22.22 1.81 1.76
C PHE A 160 22.65 2.77 0.67
N MET A 161 21.71 3.51 0.07
CA MET A 161 22.03 4.62 -0.82
C MET A 161 22.90 5.66 -0.11
N ALA A 162 22.55 6.05 1.12
CA ALA A 162 23.35 7.01 1.90
C ALA A 162 24.76 6.48 2.23
N ALA A 163 24.88 5.20 2.63
CA ALA A 163 26.18 4.57 2.87
C ALA A 163 27.02 4.48 1.58
N GLY A 164 26.38 4.13 0.45
CA GLY A 164 27.00 4.05 -0.86
C GLY A 164 27.45 5.42 -1.38
N ALA A 165 26.69 6.48 -1.12
CA ALA A 165 27.04 7.85 -1.50
C ALA A 165 28.36 8.30 -0.87
N VAL A 166 28.66 7.89 0.37
CA VAL A 166 29.97 8.15 1.00
C VAL A 166 31.12 7.44 0.28
N LEU A 167 30.88 6.24 -0.25
CA LEU A 167 31.88 5.52 -1.05
C LEU A 167 32.05 6.15 -2.43
N LEU A 168 30.94 6.56 -3.04
CA LEU A 168 30.92 7.28 -4.31
C LEU A 168 31.72 8.57 -4.21
N ASP A 169 31.46 9.40 -3.20
CA ASP A 169 32.17 10.66 -2.96
C ASP A 169 33.69 10.46 -2.87
N ARG A 170 34.13 9.47 -2.09
CA ARG A 170 35.55 9.10 -2.00
C ARG A 170 36.14 8.62 -3.33
N TRP A 171 35.35 7.96 -4.18
CA TRP A 171 35.79 7.51 -5.50
C TRP A 171 35.85 8.66 -6.52
N LEU A 172 34.92 9.61 -6.45
CA LEU A 172 34.92 10.85 -7.23
C LEU A 172 36.15 11.71 -6.90
N GLY A 173 36.53 11.77 -5.62
CA GLY A 173 37.74 12.47 -5.17
C GLY A 173 39.06 11.86 -5.65
N ARG A 174 39.06 10.61 -6.16
CA ARG A 174 40.26 9.91 -6.66
C ARG A 174 40.48 10.15 -8.15
N GLY A 175 40.81 11.38 -8.53
CA GLY A 175 41.13 11.78 -9.91
C GLY A 175 39.97 11.63 -10.90
N HIS A 176 40.06 12.30 -12.06
CA HIS A 176 39.02 12.28 -13.09
C HIS A 176 37.61 12.60 -12.53
N ALA A 177 37.52 13.56 -11.62
CA ALA A 177 36.27 13.86 -10.90
C ALA A 177 35.14 14.26 -11.84
N TRP A 178 35.41 15.10 -12.85
CA TRP A 178 34.42 15.58 -13.82
C TRP A 178 33.75 14.48 -14.65
N PRO A 179 34.46 13.60 -15.37
CA PRO A 179 33.80 12.55 -16.15
C PRO A 179 33.04 11.55 -15.26
N LYS A 180 33.56 11.24 -14.06
CA LYS A 180 32.85 10.36 -13.12
C LYS A 180 31.58 11.01 -12.57
N LEU A 181 31.64 12.30 -12.25
CA LEU A 181 30.48 13.08 -11.80
C LEU A 181 29.44 13.18 -12.91
N ALA A 182 29.87 13.46 -14.15
CA ALA A 182 28.98 13.48 -15.31
C ALA A 182 28.31 12.11 -15.52
N ALA A 183 29.07 11.01 -15.44
CA ALA A 183 28.51 9.66 -15.55
C ALA A 183 27.48 9.37 -14.45
N PHE A 184 27.77 9.74 -13.20
CA PHE A 184 26.81 9.62 -12.09
C PHE A 184 25.56 10.47 -12.32
N ALA A 185 25.71 11.74 -12.71
CA ALA A 185 24.60 12.64 -12.96
C ALA A 185 23.69 12.12 -14.08
N VAL A 186 24.27 11.59 -15.17
CA VAL A 186 23.52 10.94 -16.24
C VAL A 186 22.81 9.69 -15.73
N ALA A 187 23.49 8.82 -14.97
CA ALA A 187 22.87 7.62 -14.41
C ALA A 187 21.68 7.95 -13.49
N ALA A 188 21.81 9.00 -12.66
CA ALA A 188 20.76 9.49 -11.79
C ALA A 188 19.60 10.09 -12.58
N ALA A 189 19.89 10.93 -13.58
CA ALA A 189 18.88 11.55 -14.43
C ALA A 189 18.09 10.51 -15.23
N VAL A 190 18.77 9.53 -15.83
CA VAL A 190 18.12 8.44 -16.58
C VAL A 190 17.30 7.55 -15.66
N SER A 191 17.81 7.17 -14.49
CA SER A 191 17.04 6.39 -13.51
C SER A 191 15.80 7.16 -13.04
N GLY A 192 15.94 8.45 -12.73
CA GLY A 192 14.85 9.31 -12.30
C GLY A 192 13.80 9.50 -13.41
N ALA A 193 14.22 9.77 -14.64
CA ALA A 193 13.32 9.90 -15.78
C ALA A 193 12.58 8.60 -16.07
N PHE A 194 13.26 7.45 -15.97
CA PHE A 194 12.63 6.14 -16.15
C PHE A 194 11.59 5.86 -15.06
N ILE A 195 11.92 6.06 -13.77
CA ILE A 195 10.96 5.89 -12.67
C ILE A 195 9.78 6.87 -12.83
N ALA A 196 10.05 8.13 -13.16
CA ALA A 196 9.03 9.14 -13.38
C ALA A 196 8.08 8.76 -14.53
N TYR A 197 8.63 8.26 -15.64
CA TYR A 197 7.83 7.77 -16.77
C TYR A 197 6.92 6.59 -16.39
N LEU A 198 7.41 5.67 -15.56
CA LEU A 198 6.65 4.47 -15.17
C LEU A 198 5.61 4.73 -14.06
N THR A 199 5.84 5.72 -13.19
CA THR A 199 5.08 5.84 -11.92
C THR A 199 4.39 7.17 -11.72
N LEU A 200 4.80 8.25 -12.40
CA LEU A 200 4.18 9.56 -12.26
C LEU A 200 3.20 9.84 -13.41
N PRO A 201 2.09 10.54 -13.16
CA PRO A 201 1.11 10.90 -14.18
C PRO A 201 1.59 12.10 -15.02
N ILE A 202 2.77 11.97 -15.64
CA ILE A 202 3.39 13.00 -16.50
C ILE A 202 2.97 12.91 -17.96
N LEU A 203 2.43 11.75 -18.38
CA LEU A 203 1.88 11.56 -19.72
C LEU A 203 0.46 12.12 -19.78
N SER A 204 0.08 12.67 -20.93
CA SER A 204 -1.34 12.95 -21.19
C SER A 204 -2.13 11.63 -21.19
N LEU A 205 -3.40 11.68 -20.81
CA LEU A 205 -4.23 10.48 -20.71
C LEU A 205 -4.27 9.67 -22.03
N LYS A 206 -4.35 10.37 -23.17
CA LYS A 206 -4.29 9.74 -24.50
C LYS A 206 -2.96 9.04 -24.77
N ALA A 207 -1.84 9.63 -24.37
CA ALA A 207 -0.53 9.02 -24.53
C ALA A 207 -0.38 7.81 -23.60
N PHE A 208 -0.82 7.93 -22.34
CA PHE A 208 -0.83 6.84 -21.38
C PHE A 208 -1.63 5.63 -21.87
N ALA A 209 -2.86 5.84 -22.35
CA ALA A 209 -3.73 4.80 -22.90
C ALA A 209 -3.13 4.07 -24.12
N ALA A 210 -2.25 4.72 -24.88
CA ALA A 210 -1.60 4.14 -26.05
C ALA A 210 -0.35 3.30 -25.73
N THR A 211 0.05 3.20 -24.45
CA THR A 211 1.21 2.41 -24.01
C THR A 211 0.80 1.10 -23.35
N SER A 212 1.78 0.25 -22.99
CA SER A 212 1.56 -0.91 -22.13
C SER A 212 1.55 -0.57 -20.63
N LEU A 213 1.71 0.70 -20.25
CA LEU A 213 1.76 1.10 -18.83
C LEU A 213 0.47 0.75 -18.07
N PRO A 214 -0.75 0.95 -18.62
CA PRO A 214 -1.98 0.63 -17.89
C PRO A 214 -2.06 -0.82 -17.42
N THR A 215 -1.58 -1.76 -18.25
CA THR A 215 -1.60 -3.19 -17.95
C THR A 215 -0.38 -3.65 -17.15
N THR A 216 0.73 -2.91 -17.19
CA THR A 216 1.96 -3.26 -16.46
C THR A 216 1.99 -2.69 -15.04
N PHE A 217 1.43 -1.50 -14.86
CA PHE A 217 1.39 -0.76 -13.60
C PHE A 217 -0.05 -0.40 -13.25
N THR A 218 -0.84 -1.42 -12.92
CA THR A 218 -2.29 -1.33 -12.72
C THR A 218 -2.69 -0.24 -11.72
N ASP A 219 -1.92 -0.03 -10.64
CA ASP A 219 -2.17 1.02 -9.63
C ASP A 219 -2.27 2.45 -10.22
N THR A 220 -1.63 2.71 -11.38
CA THR A 220 -1.74 3.99 -12.09
C THR A 220 -2.97 4.05 -13.00
N ALA A 221 -3.39 2.91 -13.57
CA ALA A 221 -4.60 2.81 -14.38
C ALA A 221 -5.88 2.96 -13.53
N GLU A 222 -5.86 2.48 -12.28
CA GLU A 222 -6.99 2.60 -11.34
C GLU A 222 -7.30 4.05 -10.93
N GLN A 223 -6.43 5.01 -11.26
CA GLN A 223 -6.67 6.45 -11.02
C GLN A 223 -7.49 7.11 -12.14
N VAL A 224 -7.75 6.41 -13.24
CA VAL A 224 -8.45 6.93 -14.41
C VAL A 224 -9.94 6.61 -14.34
N GLY A 225 -10.79 7.59 -14.67
CA GLY A 225 -12.21 7.35 -14.91
C GLY A 225 -13.17 7.65 -13.74
N TRP A 226 -12.67 8.05 -12.57
CA TRP A 226 -13.53 8.31 -11.41
C TRP A 226 -14.62 9.37 -11.67
N PRO A 227 -14.34 10.53 -12.33
CA PRO A 227 -15.39 11.48 -12.67
C PRO A 227 -16.47 10.89 -13.58
N GLN A 228 -16.09 10.04 -14.53
CA GLN A 228 -17.01 9.37 -15.45
C GLN A 228 -17.85 8.31 -14.75
N LEU A 229 -17.24 7.52 -13.85
CA LEU A 229 -17.95 6.60 -12.96
C LEU A 229 -19.00 7.35 -12.16
N VAL A 230 -18.61 8.44 -11.49
CA VAL A 230 -19.52 9.26 -10.68
C VAL A 230 -20.64 9.84 -11.54
N ALA A 231 -20.33 10.45 -12.68
CA ALA A 231 -21.33 11.01 -13.58
C ALA A 231 -22.32 9.96 -14.10
N THR A 232 -21.86 8.72 -14.34
CA THR A 232 -22.71 7.60 -14.73
C THR A 232 -23.70 7.26 -13.62
N VAL A 233 -23.21 7.13 -12.38
CA VAL A 233 -24.08 6.82 -11.22
C VAL A 233 -25.03 7.98 -10.91
N GLU A 234 -24.59 9.23 -11.01
CA GLU A 234 -25.44 10.42 -10.88
C GLU A 234 -26.57 10.43 -11.92
N GLY A 235 -26.26 10.11 -13.18
CA GLY A 235 -27.27 9.98 -14.23
C GLY A 235 -28.30 8.89 -13.93
N VAL A 236 -27.85 7.74 -13.42
CA VAL A 236 -28.75 6.65 -13.00
C VAL A 236 -29.66 7.09 -11.86
N VAL A 237 -29.09 7.72 -10.82
CA VAL A 237 -29.84 8.22 -9.65
C VAL A 237 -30.83 9.31 -10.05
N ALA A 238 -30.44 10.23 -10.94
CA ALA A 238 -31.30 11.30 -11.43
C ALA A 238 -32.48 10.76 -12.23
N GLY A 239 -32.31 9.61 -12.92
CA GLY A 239 -33.36 8.92 -13.66
C GLY A 239 -34.32 8.09 -12.79
N LEU A 240 -34.07 7.92 -11.49
CA LEU A 240 -34.97 7.19 -10.60
C LEU A 240 -36.24 8.01 -10.30
N PRO A 241 -37.43 7.36 -10.21
CA PRO A 241 -38.63 7.97 -9.64
C PRO A 241 -38.35 8.57 -8.26
N ALA A 242 -39.03 9.66 -7.92
CA ALA A 242 -38.74 10.41 -6.68
C ALA A 242 -38.93 9.56 -5.42
N ASP A 243 -39.92 8.66 -5.40
CA ASP A 243 -40.18 7.74 -4.31
C ASP A 243 -39.11 6.64 -4.20
N GLU A 244 -38.65 6.08 -5.32
CA GLU A 244 -37.54 5.12 -5.36
C GLU A 244 -36.23 5.75 -4.91
N ARG A 245 -35.92 6.94 -5.44
CA ARG A 245 -34.72 7.71 -5.08
C ARG A 245 -34.67 8.03 -3.58
N SER A 246 -35.82 8.34 -2.97
CA SER A 246 -35.89 8.61 -1.53
C SER A 246 -35.55 7.39 -0.66
N ARG A 247 -35.75 6.17 -1.19
CA ARG A 247 -35.45 4.88 -0.55
C ARG A 247 -34.18 4.22 -1.10
N ALA A 248 -33.45 4.92 -1.98
CA ALA A 248 -32.28 4.36 -2.63
C ALA A 248 -31.05 4.39 -1.72
N VAL A 249 -30.16 3.44 -1.96
CA VAL A 249 -28.76 3.43 -1.52
C VAL A 249 -27.88 3.04 -2.70
N ILE A 250 -26.62 3.45 -2.64
CA ILE A 250 -25.61 2.97 -3.58
C ILE A 250 -24.79 1.90 -2.87
N LEU A 251 -24.63 0.75 -3.52
CA LEU A 251 -23.83 -0.36 -3.04
C LEU A 251 -22.74 -0.68 -4.07
N THR A 252 -21.48 -0.62 -3.65
CA THR A 252 -20.32 -0.82 -4.52
C THR A 252 -19.64 -2.15 -4.23
N THR A 253 -19.02 -2.74 -5.25
CA THR A 253 -18.21 -3.97 -5.10
C THR A 253 -16.89 -3.68 -4.43
N ASN A 254 -16.34 -2.46 -4.58
CA ASN A 254 -15.06 -2.14 -3.96
C ASN A 254 -15.02 -0.76 -3.30
N TYR A 255 -14.03 -0.57 -2.42
CA TYR A 255 -13.87 0.67 -1.66
C TYR A 255 -13.34 1.83 -2.52
N GLY A 256 -12.75 1.56 -3.69
CA GLY A 256 -12.34 2.55 -4.68
C GLY A 256 -13.54 3.22 -5.34
N GLU A 257 -14.49 2.41 -5.84
CA GLU A 257 -15.81 2.87 -6.32
C GLU A 257 -16.52 3.73 -5.26
N ALA A 258 -16.63 3.21 -4.03
CA ALA A 258 -17.28 3.92 -2.94
C ALA A 258 -16.56 5.23 -2.61
N GLY A 259 -15.23 5.20 -2.55
CA GLY A 259 -14.41 6.38 -2.30
C GLY A 259 -14.61 7.46 -3.37
N ALA A 260 -14.65 7.09 -4.64
CA ALA A 260 -14.90 8.01 -5.75
C ALA A 260 -16.28 8.68 -5.62
N LEU A 261 -17.32 7.91 -5.33
CA LEU A 261 -18.69 8.40 -5.19
C LEU A 261 -18.87 9.31 -3.97
N VAL A 262 -18.28 8.93 -2.83
CA VAL A 262 -18.32 9.76 -1.60
C VAL A 262 -17.55 11.07 -1.79
N LEU A 263 -16.41 11.03 -2.48
CA LEU A 263 -15.52 12.19 -2.63
C LEU A 263 -16.01 13.17 -3.70
N LEU A 264 -16.49 12.67 -4.85
CA LEU A 264 -16.79 13.48 -6.03
C LEU A 264 -18.29 13.65 -6.29
N GLY A 265 -19.13 12.75 -5.80
CA GLY A 265 -20.56 12.74 -6.10
C GLY A 265 -21.34 13.87 -5.44
N GLN A 266 -22.39 14.32 -6.12
CA GLN A 266 -23.29 15.37 -5.63
C GLN A 266 -24.75 14.89 -5.63
N GLY A 267 -25.45 15.10 -4.51
CA GLY A 267 -26.86 14.73 -4.40
C GLY A 267 -27.14 13.23 -4.50
N LEU A 268 -26.12 12.39 -4.34
CA LEU A 268 -26.24 10.94 -4.34
C LEU A 268 -26.90 10.43 -3.05
N PRO A 269 -27.65 9.31 -3.10
CA PRO A 269 -28.00 8.54 -1.92
C PRO A 269 -26.77 8.09 -1.14
N PRO A 270 -26.91 7.69 0.13
CA PRO A 270 -25.80 7.16 0.91
C PRO A 270 -25.12 5.98 0.23
N VAL A 271 -23.78 5.98 0.25
CA VAL A 271 -22.91 5.00 -0.42
C VAL A 271 -22.39 4.01 0.61
N TYR A 272 -22.45 2.73 0.26
CA TYR A 272 -22.01 1.61 1.07
C TYR A 272 -21.13 0.66 0.26
N SER A 273 -20.22 -0.02 0.93
CA SER A 273 -19.41 -1.09 0.35
C SER A 273 -19.15 -2.18 1.37
N GLY A 274 -19.21 -3.42 0.90
CA GLY A 274 -18.84 -4.60 1.66
C GLY A 274 -17.32 -4.83 1.77
N HIS A 275 -16.53 -4.06 1.03
CA HIS A 275 -15.11 -4.28 0.86
C HIS A 275 -14.29 -3.64 2.00
N ASN A 276 -13.38 -4.41 2.59
CA ASN A 276 -12.38 -3.97 3.55
C ASN A 276 -13.02 -3.25 4.76
N SER A 277 -12.38 -2.18 5.24
CA SER A 277 -12.87 -1.42 6.39
C SER A 277 -14.13 -0.61 6.09
N PHE A 278 -14.51 -0.44 4.81
CA PHE A 278 -15.75 0.26 4.46
C PHE A 278 -16.98 -0.46 5.05
N TRP A 279 -16.92 -1.79 5.14
CA TRP A 279 -17.96 -2.61 5.77
C TRP A 279 -18.20 -2.26 7.25
N THR A 280 -17.17 -1.79 7.96
CA THR A 280 -17.27 -1.46 9.40
C THR A 280 -18.13 -0.23 9.69
N TRP A 281 -18.46 0.57 8.66
CA TRP A 281 -19.35 1.72 8.78
C TRP A 281 -20.83 1.32 8.96
N GLY A 282 -21.13 0.04 8.78
CA GLY A 282 -22.41 -0.55 9.13
C GLY A 282 -23.43 -0.56 7.98
N PRO A 283 -24.55 -1.27 8.19
CA PRO A 283 -25.57 -1.47 7.17
C PRO A 283 -26.34 -0.19 6.84
N PRO A 284 -27.01 -0.15 5.69
CA PRO A 284 -28.02 0.87 5.43
C PRO A 284 -29.22 0.79 6.38
N PRO A 285 -29.93 1.91 6.61
CA PRO A 285 -31.19 1.92 7.34
C PRO A 285 -32.28 1.02 6.71
N ALA A 286 -33.19 0.50 7.53
CA ALA A 286 -34.19 -0.49 7.10
C ALA A 286 -35.21 0.02 6.08
N ASP A 287 -35.43 1.33 5.99
CA ASP A 287 -36.31 1.98 5.01
C ASP A 287 -35.68 2.10 3.60
N ARG A 288 -34.40 1.74 3.46
CA ARG A 288 -33.66 1.75 2.19
C ARG A 288 -33.83 0.43 1.45
N THR A 289 -34.76 0.38 0.51
CA THR A 289 -35.11 -0.86 -0.20
C THR A 289 -34.67 -0.87 -1.66
N VAL A 290 -34.37 0.29 -2.25
CA VAL A 290 -33.90 0.39 -3.64
C VAL A 290 -32.37 0.40 -3.64
N VAL A 291 -31.74 -0.42 -4.48
CA VAL A 291 -30.28 -0.56 -4.48
C VAL A 291 -29.74 -0.23 -5.86
N VAL A 292 -28.91 0.81 -5.94
CA VAL A 292 -28.07 1.11 -7.10
C VAL A 292 -26.74 0.38 -6.89
N ARG A 293 -26.55 -0.72 -7.62
CA ARG A 293 -25.33 -1.52 -7.58
C ARG A 293 -24.32 -1.00 -8.59
N VAL A 294 -23.09 -0.80 -8.14
CA VAL A 294 -21.94 -0.39 -8.95
C VAL A 294 -20.93 -1.52 -8.96
N GLY A 295 -20.38 -1.86 -10.12
CA GLY A 295 -19.44 -2.98 -10.28
C GLY A 295 -20.10 -4.28 -10.71
N ASP A 296 -19.31 -5.33 -10.94
CA ASP A 296 -19.82 -6.67 -11.24
C ASP A 296 -20.15 -7.48 -9.98
N TRP A 297 -21.40 -7.93 -9.88
CA TRP A 297 -21.94 -8.70 -8.76
C TRP A 297 -22.17 -10.17 -9.12
N SER A 298 -21.54 -10.67 -10.19
CA SER A 298 -21.70 -12.03 -10.70
C SER A 298 -21.04 -13.11 -9.82
N ASP A 299 -19.89 -12.79 -9.22
CA ASP A 299 -19.09 -13.72 -8.39
C ASP A 299 -19.61 -13.82 -6.95
N MET A 300 -20.20 -12.75 -6.42
CA MET A 300 -21.05 -12.86 -5.24
C MET A 300 -22.32 -13.60 -5.67
N SER A 301 -22.90 -14.43 -4.80
CA SER A 301 -24.17 -15.18 -5.01
C SER A 301 -25.43 -14.30 -5.23
N GLY A 302 -25.25 -13.14 -5.87
CA GLY A 302 -26.06 -11.94 -5.93
C GLY A 302 -27.26 -11.99 -6.87
N SER A 303 -27.66 -13.16 -7.35
CA SER A 303 -29.00 -13.33 -7.94
C SER A 303 -30.09 -13.53 -6.87
N SER A 304 -29.72 -13.83 -5.62
CA SER A 304 -30.69 -14.14 -4.54
C SER A 304 -30.79 -13.08 -3.43
N LEU A 305 -29.91 -12.08 -3.42
CA LEU A 305 -29.86 -11.06 -2.35
C LEU A 305 -30.74 -9.84 -2.64
N PHE A 306 -31.02 -9.59 -3.92
CA PHE A 306 -31.73 -8.41 -4.40
C PHE A 306 -32.76 -8.80 -5.44
N ASP A 307 -33.89 -8.10 -5.43
CA ASP A 307 -35.02 -8.39 -6.30
C ASP A 307 -35.09 -7.41 -7.47
N GLY A 308 -35.50 -7.90 -8.64
CA GLY A 308 -35.81 -7.06 -9.81
C GLY A 308 -34.61 -6.26 -10.36
N CYS A 309 -33.39 -6.79 -10.23
CA CYS A 309 -32.19 -6.11 -10.71
C CYS A 309 -32.13 -6.03 -12.24
N ARG A 310 -31.93 -4.82 -12.76
CA ARG A 310 -31.71 -4.55 -14.18
C ARG A 310 -30.41 -3.78 -14.37
N ILE A 311 -29.60 -4.16 -15.35
CA ILE A 311 -28.46 -3.33 -15.78
C ILE A 311 -29.02 -2.13 -16.53
N VAL A 312 -28.60 -0.93 -16.14
CA VAL A 312 -29.15 0.33 -16.67
C VAL A 312 -28.08 1.22 -17.29
N ALA A 313 -26.81 0.99 -16.95
CA ALA A 313 -25.67 1.66 -17.53
C ALA A 313 -24.43 0.78 -17.42
N THR A 314 -23.37 1.20 -18.11
CA THR A 314 -22.04 0.59 -18.07
C THR A 314 -21.04 1.71 -17.86
N ILE A 315 -20.09 1.51 -16.94
CA ILE A 315 -19.04 2.47 -16.65
C ILE A 315 -18.08 2.55 -17.86
N ASP A 316 -17.84 3.77 -18.31
CA ASP A 316 -16.85 4.06 -19.34
C ASP A 316 -15.97 5.23 -18.89
N ASN A 317 -14.69 4.98 -18.71
CA ASN A 317 -13.70 6.01 -18.39
C ASN A 317 -13.43 6.96 -19.56
N GLY A 318 -13.95 6.67 -20.76
CA GLY A 318 -13.86 7.51 -21.95
C GLY A 318 -12.45 7.61 -22.54
N ALA A 319 -11.49 6.90 -21.96
CA ALA A 319 -10.08 6.89 -22.36
C ALA A 319 -9.62 5.54 -22.91
N GLY A 320 -10.46 4.50 -22.83
CA GLY A 320 -10.11 3.14 -23.23
C GLY A 320 -8.99 2.53 -22.39
N VAL A 321 -8.76 3.08 -21.19
CA VAL A 321 -7.75 2.57 -20.26
C VAL A 321 -8.31 1.32 -19.59
N PRO A 322 -7.66 0.15 -19.69
CA PRO A 322 -8.08 -1.01 -18.93
C PRO A 322 -7.80 -0.79 -17.45
N ASN A 323 -8.84 -0.86 -16.62
CA ASN A 323 -8.79 -0.83 -15.16
C ASN A 323 -9.96 -1.65 -14.60
N GLN A 324 -10.07 -1.76 -13.26
CA GLN A 324 -11.11 -2.58 -12.63
C GLN A 324 -12.53 -2.10 -12.96
N GLU A 325 -12.71 -0.80 -13.16
CA GLU A 325 -14.01 -0.14 -13.34
C GLU A 325 -14.49 -0.11 -14.80
N GLN A 326 -13.58 -0.16 -15.76
CA GLN A 326 -13.91 -0.03 -17.17
C GLN A 326 -14.82 -1.17 -17.64
N GLY A 327 -15.98 -0.82 -18.16
CA GLY A 327 -16.95 -1.79 -18.68
C GLY A 327 -17.80 -2.45 -17.61
N GLN A 328 -17.65 -2.08 -16.33
CA GLN A 328 -18.45 -2.65 -15.25
C GLN A 328 -19.90 -2.15 -15.28
N PRO A 329 -20.87 -3.00 -14.91
CA PRO A 329 -22.28 -2.62 -14.96
C PRO A 329 -22.68 -1.70 -13.80
N VAL A 330 -23.65 -0.84 -14.06
CA VAL A 330 -24.46 -0.19 -13.03
C VAL A 330 -25.87 -0.75 -13.14
N SER A 331 -26.38 -1.31 -12.06
CA SER A 331 -27.72 -1.91 -12.03
C SER A 331 -28.60 -1.32 -10.94
N VAL A 332 -29.91 -1.32 -11.19
CA VAL A 332 -30.92 -0.89 -10.20
C VAL A 332 -31.76 -2.09 -9.83
N CYS A 333 -31.83 -2.38 -8.54
CA CYS A 333 -32.68 -3.41 -7.95
C CYS A 333 -33.84 -2.73 -7.22
N SER A 334 -35.05 -3.24 -7.42
CA SER A 334 -36.29 -2.66 -6.86
C SER A 334 -36.52 -3.06 -5.40
N GLY A 335 -35.80 -4.07 -4.90
CA GLY A 335 -35.96 -4.58 -3.55
C GLY A 335 -34.73 -5.31 -3.02
N ILE A 336 -34.76 -5.56 -1.71
CA ILE A 336 -33.84 -6.43 -0.99
C ILE A 336 -34.60 -7.68 -0.57
N SER A 337 -34.01 -8.87 -0.74
CA SER A 337 -34.70 -10.13 -0.46
C SER A 337 -34.82 -10.42 1.05
N ARG A 338 -33.98 -9.77 1.87
CA ARG A 338 -33.95 -9.85 3.34
C ARG A 338 -33.57 -8.50 3.94
N PRO A 339 -33.86 -8.26 5.24
CA PRO A 339 -33.41 -7.03 5.92
C PRO A 339 -31.89 -6.86 5.88
N TRP A 340 -31.41 -5.61 5.90
CA TRP A 340 -29.98 -5.30 5.90
C TRP A 340 -29.20 -5.95 7.04
N SER A 341 -29.82 -6.17 8.20
CA SER A 341 -29.19 -6.89 9.32
C SER A 341 -28.74 -8.32 8.95
N THR A 342 -29.39 -8.93 7.97
CA THR A 342 -29.08 -10.27 7.46
C THR A 342 -28.20 -10.21 6.22
N LEU A 343 -28.41 -9.22 5.35
CA LEU A 343 -27.62 -9.07 4.12
C LEU A 343 -26.20 -8.56 4.41
N TRP A 344 -26.07 -7.56 5.29
CA TRP A 344 -24.80 -6.87 5.51
C TRP A 344 -23.65 -7.79 5.95
N PRO A 345 -23.83 -8.75 6.88
CA PRO A 345 -22.76 -9.68 7.22
C PRO A 345 -22.29 -10.55 6.03
N ILE A 346 -23.19 -10.86 5.08
CA ILE A 346 -22.88 -11.67 3.88
C ILE A 346 -22.09 -10.85 2.86
N LEU A 347 -22.32 -9.54 2.82
CA LEU A 347 -21.62 -8.62 1.94
C LEU A 347 -20.19 -8.33 2.38
N ARG A 348 -19.71 -8.83 3.54
CA ARG A 348 -18.33 -8.57 3.97
C ARG A 348 -17.34 -9.34 3.12
N HIS A 349 -16.39 -8.64 2.51
CA HIS A 349 -15.31 -9.27 1.76
C HIS A 349 -14.03 -8.41 1.80
N ILE A 350 -12.90 -9.01 1.42
CA ILE A 350 -11.56 -8.40 1.48
C ILE A 350 -10.77 -8.57 0.18
N ASP A 351 -11.44 -9.12 -0.85
CA ASP A 351 -10.82 -9.61 -2.06
C ASP A 351 -10.49 -8.56 -3.12
#